data_AF-A0AA96FAH0-F1
#
_entry.id   AF-A0AA96FAH0-F1
#
_cell.length_a   1.000
_cell.length_b   1.000
_cell.length_c   1.000
_cell.angle_alpha   90.00
_cell.angle_beta   90.00
_cell.angle_gamma   90.00
#
_symmetry.space_group_name_H-M   'P 1'
#
loop_
_entity.id
_entity.type
_entity.pdbx_description
1 polymer ?
#
loop_
_entity_poly.entity_id
_entity_poly.type
_entity_poly.pdbx_seq_one_letter_code
_entity_poly.pdbx_strand_id
1 'polypeptide(L)'
;MDPTTPAAGWYADPTTPGTARWWDGTQWTEHTTPLTPPEPAARPETGAHAAQAPSSASPMSEAGPEHAAAPAVGAGDTFLPEEGFEPEPLGPVGHAPDLVPTGQDPSVAKQPALAPGTPSAVVEPWQTQEPTAPWGASIWDPSSASLPAPTPVRKGVPRAVTLGIVVGLLAVLIGGGLLAFAKLGSLADGTTDDGAGSGVPGYGDQVDKASDTAASADVQTIATQVEAYFTEYPSGSVPHLSVVGGNYVLTDSTTTWEVGPVSDGVTPGGVTGSGLSDFCVWVTSASGTSFHAGLATAATQGACQG
;
A
#
# COMPACT_ATOMS: atom_id res chain seq x y z
N MET A 1 -13.89 -19.07 -19.82
CA MET A 1 -13.70 -19.06 -18.36
C MET A 1 -14.92 -18.35 -17.82
N ASP A 2 -15.95 -19.09 -17.44
CA ASP A 2 -17.13 -18.47 -16.82
C ASP A 2 -16.73 -17.94 -15.44
N PRO A 3 -17.06 -16.69 -15.08
CA PRO A 3 -16.77 -16.17 -13.75
C PRO A 3 -17.49 -17.07 -12.74
N THR A 4 -16.72 -17.73 -11.88
CA THR A 4 -17.30 -18.59 -10.84
C THR A 4 -18.00 -17.68 -9.84
N THR A 5 -19.33 -17.64 -9.90
CA THR A 5 -20.14 -16.87 -8.96
C THR A 5 -19.86 -17.37 -7.54
N PRO A 6 -19.60 -16.49 -6.57
CA PRO A 6 -19.37 -16.91 -5.20
C PRO A 6 -20.61 -17.62 -4.65
N ALA A 7 -20.40 -18.66 -3.86
CA ALA A 7 -21.46 -19.36 -3.15
C ALA A 7 -22.17 -18.42 -2.15
N ALA A 8 -23.40 -18.72 -1.76
CA ALA A 8 -24.11 -17.94 -0.76
C ALA A 8 -23.34 -17.92 0.58
N GLY A 9 -23.15 -16.75 1.19
CA GLY A 9 -22.28 -16.59 2.36
C GLY A 9 -22.17 -15.15 2.87
N TRP A 10 -21.50 -14.99 4.02
CA TRP A 10 -21.11 -13.68 4.55
C TRP A 10 -19.77 -13.25 3.95
N TYR A 11 -19.74 -12.05 3.37
CA TYR A 11 -18.53 -11.46 2.77
C TYR A 11 -18.34 -10.05 3.29
N ALA A 12 -17.11 -9.54 3.30
CA ALA A 12 -16.83 -8.18 3.75
C ALA A 12 -17.62 -7.14 2.93
N ASP A 13 -18.24 -6.17 3.60
CA ASP A 13 -19.03 -5.12 2.94
C ASP A 13 -18.10 -4.01 2.42
N PRO A 14 -17.99 -3.80 1.10
CA PRO A 14 -17.11 -2.75 0.54
C PRO A 14 -17.61 -1.33 0.85
N THR A 15 -18.87 -1.17 1.25
CA THR A 15 -19.46 0.14 1.56
C THR A 15 -19.30 0.54 3.02
N THR A 16 -19.13 -0.43 3.92
CA THR A 16 -19.07 -0.18 5.37
C THR A 16 -17.94 -1.02 6.00
N PRO A 17 -16.73 -0.43 6.16
CA PRO A 17 -15.59 -1.10 6.77
C PRO A 17 -15.94 -1.66 8.16
N GLY A 18 -15.48 -2.89 8.43
CA GLY A 18 -15.78 -3.59 9.70
C GLY A 18 -17.14 -4.27 9.76
N THR A 19 -17.85 -4.40 8.64
CA THR A 19 -19.08 -5.21 8.55
C THR A 19 -18.97 -6.25 7.44
N ALA A 20 -19.71 -7.34 7.56
CA ALA A 20 -19.99 -8.27 6.47
C ALA A 20 -21.43 -8.11 6.00
N ARG A 21 -21.64 -8.30 4.70
CA ARG A 21 -22.94 -8.36 4.06
C ARG A 21 -23.18 -9.76 3.51
N TRP A 22 -24.42 -10.23 3.54
CA TRP A 22 -24.76 -11.55 3.03
C TRP A 22 -24.97 -11.53 1.51
N TRP A 23 -24.29 -12.41 0.79
CA TRP A 23 -24.48 -12.74 -0.63
C TRP A 23 -25.36 -13.98 -0.73
N ASP A 24 -26.44 -13.93 -1.52
CA ASP A 24 -27.38 -15.05 -1.66
C ASP A 24 -27.02 -16.05 -2.79
N GLY A 25 -25.92 -15.82 -3.50
CA GLY A 25 -25.52 -16.56 -4.70
C GLY A 25 -25.79 -15.81 -6.01
N THR A 26 -26.63 -14.78 -5.97
CA THR A 26 -27.02 -13.97 -7.14
C THR A 26 -26.90 -12.47 -6.93
N GLN A 27 -27.10 -11.99 -5.70
CA GLN A 27 -27.01 -10.58 -5.33
C GLN A 27 -26.65 -10.39 -3.84
N TRP A 28 -26.22 -9.18 -3.51
CA TRP A 28 -26.05 -8.75 -2.13
C TRP A 28 -27.41 -8.48 -1.49
N THR A 29 -27.63 -9.00 -0.28
CA THR A 29 -28.86 -8.74 0.49
C THR A 29 -28.67 -7.59 1.48
N GLU A 30 -29.75 -7.11 2.10
CA GLU A 30 -29.71 -6.07 3.13
C GLU A 30 -29.19 -6.56 4.50
N HIS A 31 -28.94 -7.86 4.64
CA HIS A 31 -28.42 -8.40 5.90
C HIS A 31 -26.96 -8.03 6.07
N THR A 32 -26.66 -7.32 7.15
CA THR A 32 -25.31 -6.98 7.58
C THR A 32 -25.04 -7.54 8.98
N THR A 33 -23.79 -7.91 9.24
CA THR A 33 -23.30 -8.28 10.57
C THR A 33 -21.99 -7.53 10.85
N PRO A 34 -21.76 -7.05 12.08
CA PRO A 34 -20.44 -6.58 12.46
C PRO A 34 -19.40 -7.69 12.26
N LEU A 35 -18.29 -7.37 11.59
CA LEU A 35 -17.12 -8.23 11.63
C LEU A 35 -16.50 -8.00 13.01
N THR A 36 -16.70 -8.93 13.94
CA THR A 36 -15.98 -8.89 15.22
C THR A 36 -14.49 -8.86 14.88
N PRO A 37 -13.76 -7.77 15.21
CA PRO A 37 -12.33 -7.74 14.99
C PRO A 37 -11.74 -8.99 15.66
N PRO A 38 -10.85 -9.74 14.99
CA PRO A 38 -10.20 -10.87 15.63
C PRO A 38 -9.61 -10.35 16.94
N GLU A 39 -10.02 -10.95 18.05
CA GLU A 39 -9.50 -10.60 19.37
C GLU A 39 -7.98 -10.62 19.24
N PRO A 40 -7.27 -9.52 19.59
CA PRO A 40 -5.83 -9.44 19.43
C PRO A 40 -5.24 -10.70 20.03
N ALA A 41 -4.63 -11.54 19.18
CA ALA A 41 -4.11 -12.83 19.61
C ALA A 41 -3.31 -12.59 20.88
N ALA A 42 -3.77 -13.14 22.00
CA ALA A 42 -3.16 -12.91 23.30
C ALA A 42 -1.66 -13.12 23.12
N ARG A 43 -0.87 -12.05 23.32
CA ARG A 43 0.59 -12.17 23.22
C ARG A 43 0.97 -13.38 24.05
N PRO A 44 1.73 -14.35 23.50
CA PRO A 44 2.26 -15.41 24.33
C PRO A 44 2.96 -14.71 25.49
N GLU A 45 2.48 -14.96 26.71
CA GLU A 45 3.09 -14.43 27.91
C GLU A 45 4.51 -14.98 27.91
N THR A 46 5.45 -14.18 27.42
CA THR A 46 6.88 -14.46 27.48
C THR A 46 7.17 -14.64 28.96
N GLY A 47 7.28 -15.90 29.36
CA GLY A 47 7.44 -16.30 30.73
C GLY A 47 8.55 -15.48 31.37
N ALA A 48 8.15 -14.65 32.33
CA ALA A 48 9.04 -14.08 33.32
C ALA A 48 9.55 -15.22 34.23
N HIS A 49 10.39 -16.10 33.67
CA HIS A 49 11.36 -16.82 34.47
C HIS A 49 12.45 -15.83 34.82
N ALA A 50 12.24 -15.22 35.98
CA ALA A 50 13.24 -14.50 36.76
C ALA A 50 14.53 -15.33 36.83
N ALA A 51 15.51 -14.94 36.01
CA ALA A 51 16.90 -15.25 36.28
C ALA A 51 17.29 -14.50 37.55
N GLN A 52 17.34 -15.23 38.66
CA GLN A 52 18.00 -14.80 39.88
C GLN A 52 19.44 -14.41 39.53
N ALA A 53 19.76 -13.12 39.69
CA ALA A 53 21.14 -12.67 39.68
C ALA A 53 21.82 -13.13 40.98
N PRO A 54 22.94 -13.87 40.94
CA PRO A 54 23.82 -13.96 42.09
C PRO A 54 24.57 -12.63 42.23
N SER A 55 24.17 -11.86 43.24
CA SER A 55 25.07 -10.88 43.88
C SER A 55 26.29 -11.61 44.42
N SER A 56 27.47 -11.36 43.84
CA SER A 56 28.73 -11.12 44.57
C SER A 56 29.89 -10.89 43.60
N ALA A 57 30.49 -9.70 43.71
CA ALA A 57 31.94 -9.40 43.64
C ALA A 57 32.32 -8.26 42.67
N SER A 58 32.37 -7.04 43.21
CA SER A 58 33.32 -5.98 42.81
C SER A 58 34.70 -6.28 43.45
N PRO A 59 35.75 -5.43 43.35
CA PRO A 59 36.26 -4.55 42.28
C PRO A 59 37.81 -4.71 42.06
N MET A 60 38.33 -4.47 40.86
CA MET A 60 39.72 -3.99 40.59
C MET A 60 39.67 -3.27 39.24
N SER A 61 39.86 -1.95 39.09
CA SER A 61 41.05 -1.14 39.41
C SER A 61 42.31 -1.66 38.73
N GLU A 62 42.47 -1.37 37.45
CA GLU A 62 43.79 -1.26 36.84
C GLU A 62 43.85 -0.01 35.98
N ALA A 63 44.86 0.80 36.29
CA ALA A 63 45.11 2.13 35.77
C ALA A 63 46.25 2.08 34.75
N GLY A 64 46.07 2.81 33.64
CA GLY A 64 47.11 3.45 32.82
C GLY A 64 47.79 2.61 31.72
N PRO A 65 48.60 3.23 30.83
CA PRO A 65 48.83 4.67 30.62
C PRO A 65 48.61 5.15 29.16
N GLU A 66 48.54 6.48 29.07
CA GLU A 66 48.98 7.35 27.96
C GLU A 66 49.74 6.66 26.81
N HIS A 67 49.25 6.83 25.57
CA HIS A 67 50.11 6.96 24.40
C HIS A 67 49.64 8.18 23.58
N ALA A 68 50.37 9.26 23.76
CA ALA A 68 50.46 10.37 22.84
C ALA A 68 51.19 9.93 21.57
N ALA A 69 50.72 10.33 20.39
CA ALA A 69 51.56 10.77 19.27
C ALA A 69 50.70 11.36 18.15
N ALA A 70 50.97 12.63 17.85
CA ALA A 70 50.61 13.31 16.61
C ALA A 70 51.29 12.63 15.39
N PRO A 71 50.90 13.03 14.17
CA PRO A 71 51.78 13.98 13.50
C PRO A 71 51.06 15.18 12.90
N ALA A 72 51.87 16.23 12.75
CA ALA A 72 51.55 17.50 12.14
C ALA A 72 51.71 17.47 10.60
N VAL A 73 51.30 18.59 10.02
CA VAL A 73 51.77 19.25 8.77
C VAL A 73 50.95 18.99 7.49
N GLY A 74 50.37 20.10 7.02
CA GLY A 74 49.74 20.32 5.71
C GLY A 74 48.68 21.43 5.85
N ALA A 75 49.01 22.69 6.14
CA ALA A 75 49.77 23.66 5.35
C ALA A 75 49.19 23.87 3.93
N GLY A 76 48.28 24.84 3.83
CA GLY A 76 48.05 25.66 2.63
C GLY A 76 46.77 25.38 1.86
N ASP A 77 45.72 26.16 2.12
CA ASP A 77 45.17 26.98 1.03
C ASP A 77 44.51 28.26 1.56
N THR A 78 45.22 29.35 1.29
CA THR A 78 44.75 30.69 0.91
C THR A 78 43.27 31.00 1.15
N PHE A 79 43.00 31.64 2.28
CA PHE A 79 41.84 32.53 2.44
C PHE A 79 42.05 33.75 1.50
N LEU A 80 41.27 33.82 0.42
CA LEU A 80 41.04 35.06 -0.31
C LEU A 80 39.90 35.82 0.38
N PRO A 81 40.06 37.11 0.73
CA PRO A 81 38.93 37.96 1.06
C PRO A 81 38.24 38.37 -0.25
N GLU A 82 37.16 37.69 -0.63
CA GLU A 82 36.27 38.18 -1.68
C GLU A 82 35.31 39.21 -1.07
N GLU A 83 35.72 40.47 -1.26
CA GLU A 83 34.94 41.61 -1.73
C GLU A 83 33.50 41.80 -1.21
N GLY A 84 33.25 43.01 -0.72
CA GLY A 84 31.99 43.40 -0.10
C GLY A 84 30.80 43.30 -1.06
N PHE A 85 29.79 42.56 -0.62
CA PHE A 85 28.47 42.62 -1.22
C PHE A 85 27.72 43.82 -0.62
N GLU A 86 27.64 44.90 -1.39
CA GLU A 86 26.71 46.02 -1.15
C GLU A 86 25.28 45.49 -1.07
N PRO A 87 24.50 45.79 -0.01
CA PRO A 87 23.07 45.48 0.00
C PRO A 87 22.35 46.39 -1.00
N GLU A 88 21.78 45.80 -2.05
CA GLU A 88 20.87 46.51 -2.95
C GLU A 88 19.70 47.13 -2.16
N PRO A 89 19.28 48.37 -2.50
CA PRO A 89 18.18 49.03 -1.82
C PRO A 89 16.84 48.38 -2.16
N LEU A 90 16.08 48.09 -1.10
CA LEU A 90 14.67 47.71 -1.09
C LEU A 90 13.86 48.52 -2.11
N GLY A 91 13.45 47.86 -3.19
CA GLY A 91 12.47 48.37 -4.14
C GLY A 91 11.08 48.50 -3.51
N PRO A 92 10.25 49.46 -3.95
CA PRO A 92 9.00 49.83 -3.30
C PRO A 92 7.92 48.74 -3.43
N VAL A 93 7.29 48.48 -2.29
CA VAL A 93 6.04 47.71 -2.12
C VAL A 93 4.97 48.30 -3.03
N GLY A 94 4.63 47.55 -4.08
CA GLY A 94 3.69 47.99 -5.11
C GLY A 94 2.51 47.03 -5.25
N HIS A 95 1.37 47.48 -4.75
CA HIS A 95 0.01 47.23 -5.26
C HIS A 95 -0.59 45.83 -5.09
N ALA A 96 -1.43 45.73 -4.05
CA ALA A 96 -2.65 44.94 -4.10
C ALA A 96 -3.62 45.52 -5.15
N PRO A 97 -4.27 44.65 -5.95
CA PRO A 97 -5.58 44.97 -6.48
C PRO A 97 -6.66 44.08 -5.83
N ASP A 98 -7.59 44.79 -5.19
CA ASP A 98 -9.04 44.61 -5.18
C ASP A 98 -9.66 43.20 -5.13
N LEU A 99 -10.33 43.02 -3.99
CA LEU A 99 -11.51 42.20 -3.82
C LEU A 99 -12.60 42.59 -4.84
N VAL A 100 -12.87 41.70 -5.79
CA VAL A 100 -14.13 41.71 -6.54
C VAL A 100 -14.91 40.44 -6.19
N PRO A 101 -15.97 40.54 -5.35
CA PRO A 101 -16.97 39.51 -5.26
C PRO A 101 -18.05 39.78 -6.33
N THR A 102 -17.87 39.25 -7.54
CA THR A 102 -18.97 39.18 -8.49
C THR A 102 -19.86 38.00 -8.10
N GLY A 103 -20.98 38.33 -7.46
CA GLY A 103 -22.09 37.41 -7.31
C GLY A 103 -22.61 36.96 -8.68
N GLN A 104 -22.82 35.65 -8.82
CA GLN A 104 -23.67 35.08 -9.86
C GLN A 104 -24.18 33.70 -9.41
N ASP A 105 -25.31 33.75 -8.72
CA ASP A 105 -26.35 32.72 -8.70
C ASP A 105 -27.60 33.46 -9.25
N PRO A 106 -28.60 32.88 -9.97
CA PRO A 106 -28.82 31.46 -10.24
C PRO A 106 -29.27 31.11 -11.68
N SER A 107 -28.76 30.01 -12.23
CA SER A 107 -29.41 29.33 -13.35
C SER A 107 -30.28 28.19 -12.83
N VAL A 108 -31.46 28.57 -12.34
CA VAL A 108 -32.62 27.69 -12.19
C VAL A 108 -33.07 27.26 -13.58
N ALA A 109 -32.63 26.08 -14.01
CA ALA A 109 -33.24 25.36 -15.11
C ALA A 109 -34.61 24.83 -14.64
N LYS A 110 -35.62 25.66 -14.92
CA LYS A 110 -37.05 25.38 -15.10
C LYS A 110 -37.37 23.89 -15.38
N GLN A 111 -37.70 23.13 -14.35
CA GLN A 111 -38.46 21.87 -14.51
C GLN A 111 -39.86 22.21 -15.05
N PRO A 112 -40.34 21.57 -16.13
CA PRO A 112 -41.73 21.67 -16.52
C PRO A 112 -42.60 20.96 -15.48
N ALA A 113 -43.55 21.70 -14.92
CA ALA A 113 -44.63 21.19 -14.09
C ALA A 113 -45.45 20.16 -14.89
N LEU A 114 -45.36 18.89 -14.47
CA LEU A 114 -46.33 17.86 -14.85
C LEU A 114 -47.57 18.00 -13.96
N ALA A 115 -48.72 18.03 -14.63
CA ALA A 115 -50.04 18.32 -14.10
C ALA A 115 -50.52 17.32 -13.02
N PRO A 116 -51.46 17.73 -12.15
CA PRO A 116 -52.19 16.84 -11.26
C PRO A 116 -53.47 16.30 -11.93
N GLY A 117 -53.78 15.03 -11.66
CA GLY A 117 -55.01 14.34 -12.08
C GLY A 117 -54.70 13.17 -13.01
N THR A 118 -55.20 11.95 -12.83
CA THR A 118 -56.46 11.50 -12.19
C THR A 118 -56.34 9.97 -11.93
N PRO A 119 -57.34 9.24 -11.40
CA PRO A 119 -57.17 8.30 -10.28
C PRO A 119 -57.23 6.82 -10.70
N SER A 120 -57.00 5.94 -9.72
CA SER A 120 -57.58 4.61 -9.56
C SER A 120 -57.88 3.78 -10.82
N ALA A 121 -57.02 2.81 -11.09
CA ALA A 121 -57.41 1.52 -11.67
C ALA A 121 -56.96 0.43 -10.68
N VAL A 122 -57.89 -0.06 -9.88
CA VAL A 122 -58.47 -1.40 -10.05
C VAL A 122 -57.45 -2.49 -9.74
N VAL A 123 -57.55 -2.94 -8.50
CA VAL A 123 -57.10 -4.24 -8.02
C VAL A 123 -57.79 -5.33 -8.85
N GLU A 124 -57.02 -6.18 -9.51
CA GLU A 124 -57.47 -7.52 -9.91
C GLU A 124 -56.45 -8.57 -9.42
N PRO A 125 -56.89 -9.58 -8.63
CA PRO A 125 -56.05 -10.65 -8.11
C PRO A 125 -56.22 -11.95 -8.92
N TRP A 126 -55.40 -12.16 -9.95
CA TRP A 126 -55.33 -13.44 -10.68
C TRP A 126 -53.90 -13.53 -11.27
N GLN A 127 -53.11 -14.60 -11.23
CA GLN A 127 -53.38 -16.02 -11.09
C GLN A 127 -52.16 -16.72 -10.45
N THR A 128 -52.41 -17.59 -9.48
CA THR A 128 -51.49 -18.67 -9.12
C THR A 128 -51.43 -19.64 -10.30
N GLN A 129 -50.32 -19.67 -11.04
CA GLN A 129 -50.05 -20.77 -11.97
C GLN A 129 -49.39 -21.90 -11.19
N GLU A 130 -50.17 -22.94 -10.90
CA GLU A 130 -49.66 -24.26 -10.52
C GLU A 130 -48.96 -24.90 -11.73
N PRO A 131 -47.70 -25.34 -11.62
CA PRO A 131 -47.11 -26.19 -12.64
C PRO A 131 -47.61 -27.63 -12.48
N THR A 132 -48.67 -27.99 -13.21
CA THR A 132 -48.96 -29.40 -13.51
C THR A 132 -47.93 -29.94 -14.49
N ALA A 133 -46.90 -30.61 -13.97
CA ALA A 133 -46.06 -31.50 -14.76
C ALA A 133 -46.64 -32.94 -14.71
N PRO A 134 -46.90 -33.58 -15.87
CA PRO A 134 -47.28 -34.99 -15.90
C PRO A 134 -46.06 -35.85 -15.53
N TRP A 135 -46.26 -36.74 -14.57
CA TRP A 135 -45.30 -37.77 -14.18
C TRP A 135 -45.15 -38.79 -15.31
N GLY A 136 -44.26 -38.49 -16.25
CA GLY A 136 -43.69 -39.45 -17.18
C GLY A 136 -42.48 -40.11 -16.53
N ALA A 137 -42.66 -41.34 -16.06
CA ALA A 137 -41.58 -42.18 -15.54
C ALA A 137 -40.59 -42.54 -16.66
N SER A 138 -39.54 -41.74 -16.81
CA SER A 138 -38.31 -42.16 -17.48
C SER A 138 -37.42 -42.81 -16.43
N ILE A 139 -37.45 -44.14 -16.40
CA ILE A 139 -36.51 -44.98 -15.67
C ILE A 139 -35.11 -44.65 -16.22
N TRP A 140 -34.34 -43.89 -15.46
CA TRP A 140 -32.91 -43.72 -15.71
C TRP A 140 -32.23 -45.06 -15.41
N ASP A 141 -31.70 -45.70 -16.45
CA ASP A 141 -30.78 -46.82 -16.35
C ASP A 141 -29.38 -46.29 -16.01
N PRO A 142 -28.79 -46.59 -14.84
CA PRO A 142 -27.46 -46.13 -14.48
C PRO A 142 -26.32 -46.87 -15.22
N SER A 143 -26.60 -47.71 -16.22
CA SER A 143 -25.61 -48.64 -16.80
C SER A 143 -24.91 -48.17 -18.08
N SER A 144 -25.14 -46.95 -18.58
CA SER A 144 -24.62 -46.50 -19.90
C SER A 144 -23.58 -45.39 -19.88
N ALA A 145 -23.04 -44.99 -18.71
CA ALA A 145 -21.93 -44.05 -18.67
C ALA A 145 -20.62 -44.74 -19.10
N SER A 146 -20.36 -44.77 -20.41
CA SER A 146 -19.04 -45.06 -20.97
C SER A 146 -18.02 -44.11 -20.34
N LEU A 147 -17.15 -44.65 -19.49
CA LEU A 147 -16.00 -43.93 -18.94
C LEU A 147 -15.19 -43.32 -20.11
N PRO A 148 -14.89 -42.01 -20.08
CA PRO A 148 -13.94 -41.46 -21.03
C PRO A 148 -12.59 -42.16 -20.82
N ALA A 149 -11.96 -42.55 -21.93
CA ALA A 149 -10.64 -43.16 -21.92
C ALA A 149 -9.66 -42.28 -21.12
N PRO A 150 -8.75 -42.89 -20.33
CA PRO A 150 -7.75 -42.14 -19.59
C PRO A 150 -6.92 -41.32 -20.57
N THR A 151 -7.02 -39.99 -20.48
CA THR A 151 -6.11 -39.09 -21.18
C THR A 151 -4.68 -39.42 -20.78
N PRO A 152 -3.71 -39.44 -21.72
CA PRO A 152 -2.32 -39.68 -21.39
C PRO A 152 -1.86 -38.60 -20.40
N VAL A 153 -1.43 -39.06 -19.22
CA VAL A 153 -0.73 -38.28 -18.21
C VAL A 153 0.38 -37.50 -18.91
N ARG A 154 0.21 -36.18 -19.07
CA ARG A 154 1.28 -35.29 -19.52
C ARG A 154 2.39 -35.39 -18.49
N LYS A 155 3.50 -35.98 -18.91
CA LYS A 155 4.77 -36.04 -18.20
C LYS A 155 5.15 -34.64 -17.73
N GLY A 156 5.64 -34.59 -16.49
CA GLY A 156 5.79 -33.40 -15.68
C GLY A 156 6.55 -32.26 -16.35
N VAL A 157 6.10 -31.06 -16.04
CA VAL A 157 6.94 -29.86 -16.14
C VAL A 157 8.20 -30.15 -15.30
N PRO A 158 9.41 -29.98 -15.85
CA PRO A 158 10.64 -30.26 -15.13
C PRO A 158 10.71 -29.36 -13.90
N ARG A 159 10.77 -29.97 -12.71
CA ARG A 159 11.00 -29.33 -11.40
C ARG A 159 12.30 -28.50 -11.31
N ALA A 160 13.04 -28.40 -12.41
CA ALA A 160 14.24 -27.57 -12.53
C ALA A 160 13.93 -26.07 -12.73
N VAL A 161 12.73 -25.69 -13.20
CA VAL A 161 12.39 -24.27 -13.44
C VAL A 161 11.93 -23.57 -12.15
N THR A 162 11.25 -24.27 -11.25
CA THR A 162 10.76 -23.70 -9.98
C THR A 162 11.90 -23.42 -8.98
N LEU A 163 13.00 -24.18 -9.04
CA LEU A 163 14.16 -23.95 -8.16
C LEU A 163 14.99 -22.74 -8.60
N GLY A 164 15.03 -22.43 -9.90
CA GLY A 164 15.77 -21.29 -10.44
C GLY A 164 15.19 -19.94 -10.03
N ILE A 165 13.86 -19.84 -9.91
CA ILE A 165 13.16 -18.60 -9.51
C ILE A 165 13.37 -18.33 -8.01
N VAL A 166 13.30 -19.36 -7.15
CA VAL A 166 13.50 -19.20 -5.70
C VAL A 166 14.96 -18.86 -5.37
N VAL A 167 15.94 -19.46 -6.06
CA VAL A 167 17.37 -19.13 -5.88
C VAL A 167 17.71 -17.76 -6.49
N GLY A 168 17.08 -17.38 -7.61
CA GLY A 168 17.22 -16.05 -8.19
C GLY A 168 16.72 -14.93 -7.28
N LEU A 169 15.53 -15.10 -6.68
CA LEU A 169 14.97 -14.16 -5.69
C LEU A 169 15.83 -14.07 -4.42
N LEU A 170 16.33 -15.19 -3.91
CA LEU A 170 17.21 -15.19 -2.73
C LEU A 170 18.56 -14.52 -3.02
N ALA A 171 19.12 -14.69 -4.22
CA ALA A 171 20.37 -14.04 -4.63
C ALA A 171 20.19 -12.53 -4.88
N VAL A 172 19.03 -12.07 -5.36
CA VAL A 172 18.70 -10.64 -5.48
C VAL A 172 18.47 -10.01 -4.11
N LEU A 173 17.87 -10.73 -3.15
CA LEU A 173 17.71 -10.23 -1.78
C LEU A 173 19.04 -10.13 -1.02
N ILE A 174 19.95 -11.10 -1.21
CA ILE A 174 21.26 -11.09 -0.54
C ILE A 174 22.26 -10.17 -1.27
N GLY A 175 22.22 -10.10 -2.60
CA GLY A 175 23.11 -9.25 -3.42
C GLY A 175 22.65 -7.80 -3.57
N GLY A 176 21.33 -7.57 -3.68
CA GLY A 176 20.73 -6.24 -3.77
C GLY A 176 20.64 -5.54 -2.40
N GLY A 177 20.43 -6.30 -1.32
CA GLY A 177 20.46 -5.76 0.04
C GLY A 177 21.82 -5.19 0.45
N LEU A 178 22.92 -5.76 -0.06
CA LEU A 178 24.28 -5.27 0.24
C LEU A 178 24.71 -4.07 -0.61
N LEU A 179 24.15 -3.87 -1.81
CA LEU A 179 24.44 -2.68 -2.63
C LEU A 179 23.57 -1.47 -2.25
N ALA A 180 22.42 -1.67 -1.62
CA ALA A 180 21.62 -0.56 -1.06
C ALA A 180 22.27 0.07 0.18
N PHE A 181 22.99 -0.69 1.01
CA PHE A 181 23.71 -0.13 2.17
C PHE A 181 24.95 0.67 1.79
N ALA A 182 25.54 0.46 0.61
CA ALA A 182 26.68 1.24 0.14
C ALA A 182 26.30 2.65 -0.38
N LYS A 183 25.02 2.93 -0.64
CA LYS A 183 24.52 4.28 -1.01
C LYS A 183 23.92 5.08 0.15
N LEU A 184 23.82 4.53 1.35
CA LEU A 184 23.45 5.32 2.55
C LEU A 184 24.57 6.25 3.05
N GLY A 185 25.75 6.23 2.44
CA GLY A 185 26.85 7.14 2.78
C GLY A 185 26.80 8.53 2.12
N SER A 186 25.83 8.82 1.24
CA SER A 186 25.86 10.05 0.41
C SER A 186 24.47 10.66 0.16
N LEU A 187 23.73 10.94 1.22
CA LEU A 187 22.51 11.78 1.18
C LEU A 187 22.56 12.91 2.24
N ALA A 188 23.76 13.37 2.59
CA ALA A 188 23.95 14.49 3.51
C ALA A 188 23.93 15.89 2.83
N ASP A 189 23.82 15.98 1.50
CA ASP A 189 23.76 17.28 0.81
C ASP A 189 22.37 17.56 0.26
N GLY A 190 21.61 18.35 1.03
CA GLY A 190 20.27 18.78 0.69
C GLY A 190 19.50 19.39 1.86
N THR A 191 20.19 19.84 2.91
CA THR A 191 19.58 20.83 3.82
C THR A 191 19.56 22.15 3.06
N THR A 192 18.40 22.47 2.49
CA THR A 192 18.06 23.85 2.16
C THR A 192 18.29 24.68 3.42
N ASP A 193 19.31 25.52 3.34
CA ASP A 193 19.80 26.40 4.39
C ASP A 193 18.82 27.57 4.56
N ASP A 194 17.66 27.28 5.12
CA ASP A 194 16.73 28.30 5.60
C ASP A 194 17.11 28.65 7.05
N GLY A 195 18.15 29.47 7.19
CA GLY A 195 18.29 30.41 8.31
C GLY A 195 18.40 29.80 9.70
N ALA A 196 19.59 29.31 10.02
CA ALA A 196 20.25 29.32 11.34
C ALA A 196 19.44 29.88 12.53
N GLY A 197 18.55 29.05 13.08
CA GLY A 197 18.22 29.07 14.50
C GLY A 197 18.80 27.82 15.13
N SER A 198 19.83 27.93 15.96
CA SER A 198 20.45 26.82 16.73
C SER A 198 19.51 26.27 17.83
N GLY A 199 18.26 26.00 17.48
CA GLY A 199 17.36 25.18 18.28
C GLY A 199 17.78 23.73 18.12
N VAL A 200 17.98 23.04 19.23
CA VAL A 200 18.13 21.58 19.26
C VAL A 200 16.96 20.99 18.47
N PRO A 201 17.20 20.16 17.44
CA PRO A 201 16.12 19.54 16.68
C PRO A 201 15.17 18.87 17.66
N GLY A 202 13.90 19.22 17.56
CA GLY A 202 12.88 18.69 18.45
C GLY A 202 12.80 17.19 18.26
N TYR A 203 12.42 16.46 19.32
CA TYR A 203 12.13 15.03 19.20
C TYR A 203 11.12 14.71 18.07
N GLY A 204 10.21 15.65 17.77
CA GLY A 204 9.27 15.54 16.65
C GLY A 204 9.95 15.41 15.28
N ASP A 205 10.96 16.24 15.00
CA ASP A 205 11.67 16.24 13.72
C ASP A 205 12.35 14.89 13.43
N GLN A 206 12.79 14.19 14.47
CA GLN A 206 13.39 12.86 14.34
C GLN A 206 12.35 11.78 14.03
N VAL A 207 11.16 11.85 14.62
CA VAL A 207 10.06 10.90 14.36
C VAL A 207 9.54 11.08 12.94
N ASP A 208 9.37 12.33 12.50
CA ASP A 208 8.91 12.63 11.13
C ASP A 208 9.90 12.10 10.10
N LYS A 209 11.20 12.36 10.29
CA LYS A 209 12.26 11.86 9.41
C LYS A 209 12.36 10.33 9.37
N ALA A 210 12.14 9.67 10.52
CA ALA A 210 12.10 8.21 10.57
C ALA A 210 10.90 7.66 9.78
N SER A 211 9.73 8.27 9.92
CA SER A 211 8.52 7.88 9.19
C SER A 211 8.63 8.11 7.68
N ASP A 212 9.29 9.19 7.26
CA ASP A 212 9.55 9.50 5.85
C ASP A 212 10.52 8.50 5.23
N THR A 213 11.56 8.11 5.97
CA THR A 213 12.52 7.09 5.54
C THR A 213 11.83 5.74 5.37
N ALA A 214 10.96 5.38 6.32
CA ALA A 214 10.16 4.16 6.26
C ALA A 214 9.19 4.15 5.07
N ALA A 215 8.46 5.25 4.84
CA ALA A 215 7.56 5.40 3.70
C ALA A 215 8.29 5.27 2.35
N SER A 216 9.48 5.87 2.23
CA SER A 216 10.33 5.75 1.04
C SER A 216 10.80 4.30 0.79
N ALA A 217 11.13 3.54 1.84
CA ALA A 217 11.50 2.13 1.72
C ALA A 217 10.30 1.23 1.35
N ASP A 218 9.15 1.48 1.97
CA ASP A 218 7.91 0.74 1.71
C ASP A 218 7.48 0.90 0.25
N VAL A 219 7.45 2.13 -0.28
CA VAL A 219 7.00 2.37 -1.66
C VAL A 219 7.90 1.71 -2.71
N GLN A 220 9.21 1.61 -2.48
CA GLN A 220 10.12 0.87 -3.37
C GLN A 220 9.84 -0.64 -3.35
N THR A 221 9.58 -1.18 -2.16
CA THR A 221 9.25 -2.59 -1.99
C THR A 221 7.95 -2.92 -2.74
N ILE A 222 6.93 -2.07 -2.58
CA ILE A 222 5.65 -2.25 -3.26
C ILE A 222 5.81 -2.07 -4.78
N ALA A 223 6.55 -1.07 -5.25
CA ALA A 223 6.80 -0.85 -6.68
C ALA A 223 7.45 -2.07 -7.34
N THR A 224 8.41 -2.70 -6.66
CA THR A 224 9.06 -3.92 -7.15
C THR A 224 8.06 -5.08 -7.31
N GLN A 225 7.11 -5.23 -6.38
CA GLN A 225 6.07 -6.26 -6.49
C GLN A 225 5.04 -5.95 -7.57
N VAL A 226 4.68 -4.69 -7.75
CA VAL A 226 3.79 -4.26 -8.86
C VAL A 226 4.45 -4.48 -10.22
N GLU A 227 5.76 -4.23 -10.33
CA GLU A 227 6.54 -4.56 -11.54
C GLU A 227 6.55 -6.07 -11.81
N ALA A 228 6.77 -6.90 -10.79
CA ALA A 228 6.70 -8.35 -10.92
C ALA A 228 5.29 -8.81 -11.37
N TYR A 229 4.23 -8.21 -10.81
CA TYR A 229 2.85 -8.47 -11.21
C TYR A 229 2.62 -8.18 -12.70
N PHE A 230 2.96 -6.98 -13.20
CA PHE A 230 2.74 -6.67 -14.61
C PHE A 230 3.70 -7.41 -15.55
N THR A 231 4.83 -7.90 -15.06
CA THR A 231 5.71 -8.81 -15.83
C THR A 231 5.06 -10.17 -16.04
N GLU A 232 4.40 -10.71 -15.01
CA GLU A 232 3.69 -12.00 -15.08
C GLU A 232 2.33 -11.87 -15.79
N TYR A 233 1.64 -10.75 -15.57
CA TYR A 233 0.30 -10.46 -16.07
C TYR A 233 0.29 -9.15 -16.89
N PRO A 234 0.88 -9.14 -18.11
CA PRO A 234 1.02 -7.92 -18.91
C PRO A 234 -0.30 -7.31 -19.39
N SER A 235 -1.38 -8.08 -19.37
CA SER A 235 -2.75 -7.63 -19.66
C SER A 235 -3.65 -7.62 -18.41
N GLY A 236 -3.06 -7.72 -17.22
CA GLY A 236 -3.78 -7.70 -15.96
C GLY A 236 -4.37 -6.31 -15.68
N SER A 237 -5.47 -6.27 -14.94
CA SER A 237 -5.97 -5.01 -14.38
C SER A 237 -4.99 -4.48 -13.33
N VAL A 238 -4.99 -3.16 -13.08
CA VAL A 238 -4.20 -2.56 -11.99
C VAL A 238 -4.57 -3.23 -10.67
N PRO A 239 -3.59 -3.75 -9.90
CA PRO A 239 -3.89 -4.35 -8.61
C PRO A 239 -4.27 -3.27 -7.60
N HIS A 240 -5.24 -3.57 -6.75
CA HIS A 240 -5.62 -2.74 -5.62
C HIS A 240 -4.66 -2.96 -4.46
N LEU A 241 -4.04 -1.89 -3.96
CA LEU A 241 -3.21 -1.92 -2.76
C LEU A 241 -4.07 -1.72 -1.51
N SER A 242 -3.94 -2.61 -0.54
CA SER A 242 -4.64 -2.56 0.74
C SER A 242 -3.74 -3.05 1.87
N VAL A 243 -4.20 -2.93 3.11
CA VAL A 243 -3.50 -3.46 4.29
C VAL A 243 -4.38 -4.46 5.01
N VAL A 244 -3.87 -5.68 5.21
CA VAL A 244 -4.56 -6.76 5.90
C VAL A 244 -3.61 -7.34 6.95
N GLY A 245 -4.02 -7.34 8.21
CA GLY A 245 -3.20 -7.90 9.30
C GLY A 245 -1.86 -7.18 9.51
N GLY A 246 -1.73 -5.92 9.10
CA GLY A 246 -0.48 -5.16 9.17
C GLY A 246 0.49 -5.42 8.01
N ASN A 247 0.08 -6.15 6.98
CA ASN A 247 0.85 -6.35 5.76
C ASN A 247 0.19 -5.63 4.58
N TYR A 248 1.01 -5.08 3.68
CA TYR A 248 0.60 -4.67 2.35
C TYR A 248 0.14 -5.88 1.55
N VAL A 249 -1.01 -5.73 0.92
CA VAL A 249 -1.64 -6.76 0.10
C VAL A 249 -2.05 -6.14 -1.22
N LEU A 250 -1.57 -6.72 -2.32
CA LEU A 250 -2.02 -6.43 -3.68
C LEU A 250 -3.13 -7.42 -4.03
N THR A 251 -4.27 -6.91 -4.53
CA THR A 251 -5.40 -7.75 -4.94
C THR A 251 -5.84 -7.36 -6.34
N ASP A 252 -5.97 -8.34 -7.23
CA ASP A 252 -6.63 -8.14 -8.52
C ASP A 252 -8.02 -8.83 -8.53
N SER A 253 -8.61 -9.01 -9.70
CA SER A 253 -9.92 -9.67 -9.83
C SER A 253 -9.94 -11.17 -9.49
N THR A 254 -8.78 -11.80 -9.34
CA THR A 254 -8.62 -13.26 -9.25
C THR A 254 -7.74 -13.74 -8.10
N THR A 255 -6.79 -12.92 -7.66
CA THR A 255 -5.67 -13.33 -6.84
C THR A 255 -5.28 -12.21 -5.87
N THR A 256 -4.78 -12.63 -4.72
CA THR A 256 -4.31 -11.77 -3.64
C THR A 256 -2.88 -12.17 -3.30
N TRP A 257 -1.98 -11.19 -3.22
CA TRP A 257 -0.56 -11.39 -2.92
C TRP A 257 -0.17 -10.53 -1.73
N GLU A 258 0.52 -11.15 -0.77
CA GLU A 258 1.13 -10.45 0.34
C GLU A 258 2.49 -9.88 -0.10
N VAL A 259 2.68 -8.57 0.07
CA VAL A 259 3.91 -7.86 -0.29
C VAL A 259 4.90 -7.87 0.88
N GLY A 260 4.41 -7.62 2.10
CA GLY A 260 5.22 -7.52 3.31
C GLY A 260 4.59 -6.61 4.37
N PRO A 261 5.21 -6.46 5.54
CA PRO A 261 4.68 -5.62 6.63
C PRO A 261 4.64 -4.14 6.25
N VAL A 262 3.66 -3.45 6.82
CA VAL A 262 3.56 -1.98 6.78
C VAL A 262 4.49 -1.41 7.84
N SER A 263 5.34 -0.46 7.45
CA SER A 263 6.20 0.23 8.42
C SER A 263 5.39 1.15 9.33
N ASP A 264 5.87 1.34 10.56
CA ASP A 264 5.20 2.20 11.55
C ASP A 264 5.00 3.63 11.02
N GLY A 265 3.77 4.13 11.13
CA GLY A 265 3.41 5.47 10.67
C GLY A 265 3.23 5.61 9.16
N VAL A 266 3.31 4.53 8.38
CA VAL A 266 3.05 4.57 6.94
C VAL A 266 1.61 4.16 6.65
N THR A 267 0.92 4.96 5.84
CA THR A 267 -0.45 4.70 5.37
C THR A 267 -0.41 4.35 3.88
N PRO A 268 -1.06 3.26 3.43
CA PRO A 268 -1.14 2.92 2.02
C PRO A 268 -1.88 4.01 1.25
N GLY A 269 -1.34 4.40 0.10
CA GLY A 269 -2.03 5.27 -0.84
C GLY A 269 -2.82 4.45 -1.84
N GLY A 270 -2.17 4.02 -2.92
CA GLY A 270 -2.79 3.26 -3.99
C GLY A 270 -1.83 2.91 -5.12
N VAL A 271 -2.38 2.35 -6.19
CA VAL A 271 -1.67 2.05 -7.44
C VAL A 271 -2.51 2.59 -8.60
N THR A 272 -1.88 3.28 -9.54
CA THR A 272 -2.46 3.77 -10.81
C THR A 272 -1.61 3.32 -11.99
N GLY A 273 -2.10 3.58 -13.21
CA GLY A 273 -1.45 3.21 -14.48
C GLY A 273 -2.23 2.16 -15.24
N SER A 274 -1.63 1.57 -16.27
CA SER A 274 -2.26 0.52 -17.09
C SER A 274 -1.34 -0.66 -17.39
N GLY A 275 -0.05 -0.55 -17.09
CA GLY A 275 0.92 -1.63 -17.25
C GLY A 275 2.32 -1.26 -16.76
N LEU A 276 3.32 -2.03 -17.23
CA LEU A 276 4.71 -1.86 -16.82
C LEU A 276 5.28 -0.46 -17.09
N SER A 277 4.84 0.22 -18.16
CA SER A 277 5.44 1.47 -18.60
C SER A 277 4.95 2.72 -17.86
N ASP A 278 3.81 2.64 -17.18
CA ASP A 278 3.08 3.79 -16.65
C ASP A 278 2.50 3.57 -15.25
N PHE A 279 2.82 2.45 -14.59
CA PHE A 279 2.35 2.25 -13.22
C PHE A 279 3.00 3.24 -12.24
N CYS A 280 2.23 3.66 -11.26
CA CYS A 280 2.70 4.46 -10.14
C CYS A 280 2.04 3.97 -8.86
N VAL A 281 2.84 3.72 -7.84
CA VAL A 281 2.38 3.41 -6.48
C VAL A 281 2.78 4.54 -5.56
N TRP A 282 1.95 4.83 -4.56
CA TRP A 282 2.29 5.80 -3.51
C TRP A 282 1.84 5.37 -2.12
N VAL A 283 2.53 5.91 -1.12
CA VAL A 283 2.23 5.79 0.31
C VAL A 283 2.39 7.16 0.97
N THR A 284 1.85 7.32 2.17
CA THR A 284 1.95 8.57 2.95
C THR A 284 2.54 8.28 4.32
N SER A 285 3.58 9.01 4.72
CA SER A 285 4.18 8.91 6.06
C SER A 285 3.33 9.60 7.12
N ALA A 286 3.70 9.42 8.39
CA ALA A 286 3.00 10.03 9.53
C ALA A 286 3.11 11.56 9.54
N SER A 287 4.17 12.11 8.92
CA SER A 287 4.34 13.56 8.73
C SER A 287 3.35 14.13 7.70
N GLY A 288 2.64 13.28 6.96
CA GLY A 288 1.76 13.66 5.85
C GLY A 288 2.48 13.73 4.50
N THR A 289 3.77 13.40 4.46
CA THR A 289 4.54 13.40 3.23
C THR A 289 4.21 12.18 2.37
N SER A 290 3.84 12.40 1.11
CA SER A 290 3.60 11.30 0.16
C SER A 290 4.88 10.95 -0.59
N PHE A 291 5.10 9.67 -0.78
CA PHE A 291 6.19 9.12 -1.59
C PHE A 291 5.58 8.25 -2.68
N HIS A 292 6.10 8.36 -3.90
CA HIS A 292 5.68 7.53 -5.02
C HIS A 292 6.87 6.88 -5.72
N ALA A 293 6.61 5.76 -6.37
CA ALA A 293 7.55 5.07 -7.24
C ALA A 293 6.80 4.40 -8.40
N GLY A 294 7.45 4.31 -9.56
CA GLY A 294 7.02 3.58 -10.75
C GLY A 294 8.19 2.81 -11.36
N LEU A 295 8.07 2.39 -12.62
CA LEU A 295 9.07 1.55 -13.29
C LEU A 295 10.50 2.11 -13.18
N ALA A 296 11.40 1.35 -12.54
CA ALA A 296 12.81 1.68 -12.37
C ALA A 296 13.09 3.09 -11.81
N THR A 297 12.13 3.70 -11.12
CA THR A 297 12.31 5.00 -10.46
C THR A 297 12.54 4.80 -8.97
N ALA A 298 13.49 5.55 -8.42
CA ALA A 298 13.63 5.63 -6.98
C ALA A 298 12.40 6.31 -6.37
N ALA A 299 12.10 5.97 -5.11
CA ALA A 299 11.06 6.66 -4.36
C ALA A 299 11.31 8.18 -4.39
N THR A 300 10.31 8.92 -4.84
CA THR A 300 10.35 10.38 -4.95
C THR A 300 9.21 10.97 -4.13
N GLN A 301 9.47 12.09 -3.47
CA GLN A 301 8.44 12.82 -2.73
C GLN A 301 7.41 13.42 -3.69
N GLY A 302 6.12 13.29 -3.36
CA GLY A 302 5.00 13.77 -4.15
C GLY A 302 3.91 12.71 -4.33
N ALA A 303 2.85 13.08 -5.04
CA ALA A 303 1.79 12.17 -5.43
C ALA A 303 2.01 11.65 -6.86
N CYS A 304 1.46 10.47 -7.16
CA CYS A 304 1.35 10.01 -8.54
C CYS A 304 0.55 11.02 -9.37
N GLN A 305 1.11 11.44 -10.51
CA GLN A 305 0.36 12.22 -11.49
C GLN A 305 -0.42 11.24 -12.37
N GLY A 306 -1.76 11.28 -12.24
CA GLY A 306 -2.68 10.48 -13.05
C GLY A 306 -2.98 11.09 -14.41
#